data_AF-V6L272-F1
#
_entry.id   AF-V6L272-F1
#
_cell.length_a   1.000
_cell.length_b   1.000
_cell.length_c   1.000
_cell.angle_alpha   90.00
_cell.angle_beta   90.00
_cell.angle_gamma   90.00
#
_symmetry.space_group_name_H-M   'P 1'
#
loop_
_entity.id
_entity.type
_entity.pdbx_description
1 polymer ?
#
loop_
_entity_poly.entity_id
_entity_poly.type
_entity_poly.pdbx_seq_one_letter_code
_entity_poly.pdbx_strand_id
1 'polypeptide(L)'
;HAGPGGRRTARGRARTEVFTLGTRLTRVSREMTHRDPDTALKAVGAAVPDWSGGTRLGEMLRAFLDRWGQRGMARGAVVVVLSDGWERDDPTLLAGQMRRLHRLAHRVVWANPRKARPGYAPMAGGMAAALPHVDAFVEGHSLAALEHLAAVVRGAVDA
;
A
#
# COMPACT_ATOMS: atom_id res chain seq x y z
N HIS A 1 47.66 4.38 -22.21
CA HIS A 1 46.85 3.32 -21.56
C HIS A 1 46.19 3.89 -20.31
N ALA A 2 44.87 4.11 -20.33
CA ALA A 2 44.08 4.47 -19.15
C ALA A 2 43.18 3.26 -18.81
N GLY A 3 43.24 2.81 -17.54
CA GLY A 3 42.56 1.60 -17.05
C GLY A 3 41.03 1.73 -17.01
N PRO A 4 40.30 0.59 -16.92
CA PRO A 4 38.85 0.59 -17.03
C PRO A 4 38.21 1.11 -15.74
N GLY A 5 37.38 2.14 -15.90
CA GLY A 5 36.54 2.69 -14.84
C GLY A 5 35.59 1.64 -14.30
N GLY A 6 35.69 1.39 -12.99
CA GLY A 6 34.70 0.61 -12.26
C GLY A 6 33.33 1.25 -12.41
N ARG A 7 32.40 0.53 -13.06
CA ARG A 7 30.98 0.89 -13.06
C ARG A 7 30.51 0.84 -11.61
N ARG A 8 30.34 2.00 -10.99
CA ARG A 8 29.47 2.15 -9.82
C ARG A 8 28.08 1.72 -10.24
N THR A 9 27.72 0.47 -9.96
CA THR A 9 26.31 0.06 -9.95
C THR A 9 25.64 0.90 -8.87
N ALA A 10 24.95 1.95 -9.28
CA ALA A 10 24.02 2.63 -8.40
C ALA A 10 23.01 1.56 -7.95
N ARG A 11 23.13 1.08 -6.70
CA ARG A 11 22.03 0.38 -6.03
C ARG A 11 20.85 1.33 -6.12
N GLY A 12 19.94 1.06 -7.06
CA GLY A 12 18.78 1.90 -7.29
C GLY A 12 18.07 2.07 -5.96
N ARG A 13 17.98 3.30 -5.47
CA ARG A 13 17.17 3.64 -4.30
C ARG A 13 15.81 3.01 -4.55
N ALA A 14 15.38 2.06 -3.71
CA ALA A 14 14.07 1.45 -3.83
C ALA A 14 13.05 2.61 -3.90
N ARG A 15 12.43 2.79 -5.08
CA ARG A 15 11.50 3.90 -5.29
C ARG A 15 10.20 3.48 -4.62
N THR A 16 9.87 4.13 -3.51
CA THR A 16 8.54 4.02 -2.90
C THR A 16 7.52 4.60 -3.86
N GLU A 17 6.49 3.80 -4.16
CA GLU A 17 5.37 4.20 -4.99
C GLU A 17 4.11 4.30 -4.12
N VAL A 18 3.41 5.42 -4.22
CA VAL A 18 2.26 5.72 -3.34
C VAL A 18 1.03 6.02 -4.20
N PHE A 19 -0.08 5.43 -3.83
CA PHE A 19 -1.37 5.59 -4.49
C PHE A 19 -2.46 5.86 -3.46
N THR A 20 -3.42 6.70 -3.82
CA THR A 20 -4.67 6.85 -3.07
C THR A 20 -5.78 6.03 -3.71
N LEU A 21 -6.54 5.32 -2.87
CA LEU A 21 -7.63 4.44 -3.27
C LEU A 21 -8.95 5.06 -2.82
N GLY A 22 -9.61 5.81 -3.71
CA GLY A 22 -10.94 6.41 -3.45
C GLY A 22 -11.96 5.94 -4.49
N THR A 23 -12.73 6.88 -5.04
CA THR A 23 -13.50 6.68 -6.28
C THR A 23 -12.60 6.66 -7.53
N ARG A 24 -11.36 7.16 -7.39
CA ARG A 24 -10.32 7.15 -8.42
C ARG A 24 -9.01 6.67 -7.82
N LEU A 25 -8.21 6.02 -8.67
CA LEU A 25 -6.85 5.60 -8.34
C LEU A 25 -5.86 6.68 -8.81
N THR A 26 -5.30 7.42 -7.87
CA THR A 26 -4.34 8.51 -8.14
C THR A 26 -2.96 8.09 -7.63
N ARG A 27 -1.94 8.21 -8.49
CA ARG A 27 -0.55 8.01 -8.08
C ARG A 27 -0.01 9.32 -7.51
N VAL A 28 0.43 9.30 -6.27
CA VAL A 28 0.90 10.48 -5.51
C VAL A 28 2.36 10.38 -5.07
N SER A 29 3.14 9.51 -5.73
CA SER A 29 4.54 9.26 -5.37
C SER A 29 5.41 10.52 -5.42
N ARG A 30 5.09 11.50 -6.28
CA ARG A 30 5.85 12.75 -6.41
C ARG A 30 5.58 13.67 -5.23
N GLU A 31 4.31 13.81 -4.88
CA GLU A 31 3.80 14.63 -3.77
C GLU A 31 4.37 14.10 -2.44
N MET A 32 4.52 12.79 -2.31
CA MET A 32 5.11 12.15 -1.13
C MET A 32 6.64 12.28 -1.04
N THR A 33 7.32 12.96 -1.98
CA THR A 33 8.78 13.21 -1.88
C THR A 33 9.14 14.41 -1.01
N HIS A 34 8.16 15.24 -0.64
CA HIS A 34 8.38 16.35 0.30
C HIS A 34 8.86 15.81 1.65
N ARG A 35 9.91 16.43 2.21
CA ARG A 35 10.45 16.02 3.52
C ARG A 35 9.54 16.40 4.68
N ASP A 36 8.84 17.51 4.54
CA ASP A 36 7.89 18.02 5.53
C ASP A 36 6.53 17.30 5.37
N PRO A 37 6.03 16.58 6.40
CA PRO A 37 4.78 15.81 6.29
C PRO A 37 3.55 16.66 5.96
N ASP A 38 3.44 17.85 6.55
CA ASP A 38 2.29 18.73 6.34
C ASP A 38 2.24 19.23 4.90
N THR A 39 3.39 19.60 4.34
CA THR A 39 3.54 19.98 2.94
C THR A 39 3.20 18.81 2.02
N ALA A 40 3.69 17.61 2.34
CA ALA A 40 3.39 16.40 1.56
C ALA A 40 1.88 16.10 1.56
N LEU A 41 1.22 16.19 2.72
CA LEU A 41 -0.21 15.92 2.86
C LEU A 41 -1.05 16.99 2.16
N LYS A 42 -0.66 18.27 2.23
CA LYS A 42 -1.29 19.35 1.45
C LYS A 42 -1.19 19.11 -0.06
N ALA A 43 -0.02 18.70 -0.55
CA ALA A 43 0.19 18.39 -1.96
C ALA A 43 -0.66 17.19 -2.41
N VAL A 44 -0.75 16.13 -1.59
CA VAL A 44 -1.64 14.99 -1.83
C VAL A 44 -3.11 15.43 -1.86
N GLY A 45 -3.55 16.26 -0.89
CA GLY A 45 -4.92 16.77 -0.85
C GLY A 45 -5.30 17.57 -2.10
N ALA A 46 -4.38 18.39 -2.61
CA ALA A 46 -4.59 19.13 -3.87
C ALA A 46 -4.66 18.20 -5.10
N ALA A 47 -3.98 17.05 -5.07
CA ALA A 47 -3.97 16.09 -6.16
C ALA A 47 -5.17 15.11 -6.15
N VAL A 48 -5.92 15.03 -5.05
CA VAL A 48 -7.01 14.06 -4.86
C VAL A 48 -8.32 14.80 -4.60
N PRO A 49 -9.07 15.16 -5.66
CA PRO A 49 -10.27 16.00 -5.54
C PRO A 49 -11.49 15.30 -4.93
N ASP A 50 -11.53 13.95 -4.92
CA ASP A 50 -12.74 13.18 -4.59
C ASP A 50 -12.54 12.31 -3.33
N TRP A 51 -12.80 12.85 -2.14
CA TRP A 51 -12.63 12.13 -0.86
C TRP A 51 -13.92 11.50 -0.29
N SER A 52 -15.11 11.81 -0.81
CA SER A 52 -16.38 11.54 -0.12
C SER A 52 -17.32 10.49 -0.76
N GLY A 53 -16.90 9.79 -1.83
CA GLY A 53 -17.77 8.87 -2.58
C GLY A 53 -17.87 7.43 -2.06
N GLY A 54 -17.22 7.09 -0.95
CA GLY A 54 -16.99 5.71 -0.51
C GLY A 54 -15.80 5.05 -1.21
N THR A 55 -15.44 3.85 -0.78
CA THR A 55 -14.23 3.15 -1.25
C THR A 55 -14.62 1.88 -2.00
N ARG A 56 -14.17 1.76 -3.26
CA ARG A 56 -14.33 0.57 -4.12
C ARG A 56 -12.99 -0.15 -4.21
N LEU A 57 -12.58 -0.79 -3.11
CA LEU A 57 -11.23 -1.35 -2.97
C LEU A 57 -10.93 -2.38 -4.05
N GLY A 58 -11.88 -3.27 -4.37
CA GLY A 58 -11.72 -4.30 -5.39
C GLY A 58 -11.44 -3.74 -6.77
N GLU A 59 -12.19 -2.71 -7.19
CA GLU A 59 -11.97 -2.05 -8.49
C GLU A 59 -10.66 -1.26 -8.52
N MET A 60 -10.35 -0.52 -7.46
CA MET A 60 -9.13 0.27 -7.42
C MET A 60 -7.89 -0.62 -7.37
N LEU A 61 -7.95 -1.73 -6.63
CA LEU A 61 -6.86 -2.71 -6.62
C LEU A 61 -6.71 -3.40 -7.97
N ARG A 62 -7.81 -3.76 -8.65
CA ARG A 62 -7.76 -4.28 -10.02
C ARG A 62 -7.07 -3.29 -10.95
N ALA A 63 -7.50 -2.03 -10.92
CA ALA A 63 -6.93 -0.97 -11.75
C ALA A 63 -5.43 -0.76 -11.47
N PHE A 64 -5.01 -0.84 -10.21
CA PHE A 64 -3.61 -0.80 -9.82
C PHE A 64 -2.83 -1.98 -10.42
N LEU A 65 -3.32 -3.19 -10.20
CA LEU A 65 -2.67 -4.42 -10.65
C LEU A 65 -2.55 -4.48 -12.18
N ASP A 66 -3.58 -4.04 -12.89
CA ASP A 66 -3.63 -4.06 -14.35
C ASP A 66 -2.65 -3.06 -14.98
N ARG A 67 -2.60 -1.83 -14.45
CA ARG A 67 -1.80 -0.75 -15.03
C ARG A 67 -0.34 -0.73 -14.55
N TRP A 68 -0.07 -1.11 -13.30
CA TRP A 68 1.26 -1.03 -12.70
C TRP A 68 1.74 -2.34 -12.07
N GLY A 69 0.88 -3.00 -11.29
CA GLY A 69 1.29 -4.13 -10.44
C GLY A 69 1.94 -5.27 -11.23
N GLN A 70 1.22 -5.79 -12.23
CA GLN A 70 1.71 -6.90 -13.07
C GLN A 70 2.89 -6.51 -13.98
N ARG A 71 3.02 -5.22 -14.29
CA ARG A 71 4.11 -4.64 -15.10
C ARG A 71 5.41 -4.45 -14.32
N GLY A 72 5.45 -4.89 -13.06
CA GLY A 72 6.66 -4.96 -12.25
C GLY A 72 6.54 -4.22 -10.93
N MET A 73 5.61 -3.27 -10.79
CA MET A 73 5.55 -2.43 -9.58
C MET A 73 5.19 -3.21 -8.32
N ALA A 74 4.33 -4.23 -8.43
CA ALA A 74 4.00 -5.10 -7.30
C ALA A 74 4.94 -6.32 -7.21
N ARG A 75 5.62 -6.68 -8.31
CA ARG A 75 6.37 -7.94 -8.38
C ARG A 75 7.58 -7.89 -7.44
N GLY A 76 7.59 -8.78 -6.45
CA GLY A 76 8.65 -8.85 -5.44
C GLY A 76 8.68 -7.64 -4.48
N ALA A 77 7.67 -6.78 -4.51
CA ALA A 77 7.57 -5.63 -3.62
C ALA A 77 6.96 -6.02 -2.26
N VAL A 78 7.30 -5.27 -1.22
CA VAL A 78 6.45 -5.19 -0.02
C VAL A 78 5.35 -4.19 -0.32
N VAL A 79 4.11 -4.65 -0.36
CA VAL A 79 2.93 -3.81 -0.61
C VAL A 79 2.24 -3.55 0.72
N VAL A 80 2.04 -2.27 1.03
CA VAL A 80 1.31 -1.85 2.22
C VAL A 80 -0.05 -1.29 1.82
N VAL A 81 -1.11 -1.85 2.40
CA VAL A 81 -2.48 -1.35 2.27
C VAL A 81 -2.89 -0.69 3.57
N LEU A 82 -3.10 0.63 3.55
CA LEU A 82 -3.66 1.38 4.69
C LEU A 82 -5.16 1.57 4.46
N SER A 83 -5.99 0.80 5.14
CA SER A 83 -7.46 0.86 4.99
C SER A 83 -8.17 0.21 6.17
N ASP A 84 -9.39 0.67 6.47
CA ASP A 84 -10.27 0.02 7.45
C ASP A 84 -11.03 -1.19 6.87
N GLY A 85 -10.90 -1.46 5.57
CA GLY A 85 -11.48 -2.60 4.87
C GLY A 85 -12.95 -2.42 4.48
N TRP A 86 -13.46 -1.18 4.47
CA TRP A 86 -14.77 -0.89 3.92
C TRP A 86 -14.80 -1.13 2.40
N GLU A 87 -15.70 -1.99 1.96
CA GLU A 87 -15.99 -2.26 0.54
C GLU A 87 -17.51 -2.10 0.36
N ARG A 88 -17.90 -1.31 -0.63
CA ARG A 88 -19.32 -1.01 -0.89
C ARG A 88 -19.98 -2.11 -1.73
N ASP A 89 -19.21 -2.68 -2.66
CA ASP A 89 -19.71 -3.64 -3.65
C ASP A 89 -19.45 -5.09 -3.20
N ASP A 90 -19.72 -6.06 -4.08
CA ASP A 90 -19.45 -7.48 -3.83
C ASP A 90 -17.95 -7.72 -3.48
N PRO A 91 -17.64 -8.21 -2.26
CA PRO A 91 -16.27 -8.47 -1.83
C PRO A 91 -15.53 -9.55 -2.62
N THR A 92 -16.21 -10.37 -3.43
CA THR A 92 -15.53 -11.40 -4.25
C THR A 92 -14.53 -10.80 -5.24
N LEU A 93 -14.80 -9.61 -5.79
CA LEU A 93 -13.84 -8.91 -6.64
C LEU A 93 -12.58 -8.59 -5.85
N LEU A 94 -12.73 -8.03 -4.65
CA LEU A 94 -11.61 -7.71 -3.77
C LEU A 94 -10.82 -8.97 -3.40
N ALA A 95 -11.47 -10.07 -3.02
CA ALA A 95 -10.81 -11.35 -2.74
C ALA A 95 -9.99 -11.84 -3.95
N GLY A 96 -10.55 -11.77 -5.15
CA GLY A 96 -9.86 -12.12 -6.40
C GLY A 96 -8.61 -11.27 -6.64
N GLN A 97 -8.69 -9.97 -6.42
CA GLN A 97 -7.55 -9.06 -6.60
C GLN A 97 -6.50 -9.18 -5.50
N MET A 98 -6.91 -9.37 -4.24
CA MET A 98 -5.99 -9.59 -3.12
C MET A 98 -5.19 -10.87 -3.30
N ARG A 99 -5.82 -11.96 -3.74
CA ARG A 99 -5.13 -13.20 -4.13
C ARG A 99 -4.12 -12.99 -5.25
N ARG A 100 -4.44 -12.16 -6.24
CA ARG A 100 -3.52 -11.80 -7.32
C ARG A 100 -2.35 -10.95 -6.82
N LEU A 101 -2.62 -9.99 -5.94
CA LEU A 101 -1.60 -9.15 -5.31
C LEU A 101 -0.64 -10.02 -4.50
N HIS A 102 -1.13 -10.90 -3.64
CA HIS A 102 -0.32 -11.79 -2.81
C HIS A 102 0.61 -12.68 -3.64
N ARG A 103 0.18 -13.19 -4.79
CA ARG A 103 1.05 -13.95 -5.70
C ARG A 103 2.14 -13.12 -6.40
N LEU A 104 1.92 -11.81 -6.55
CA LEU A 104 2.88 -10.91 -7.21
C LEU A 104 3.87 -10.33 -6.20
N ALA A 105 3.36 -9.90 -5.05
CA ALA A 105 4.13 -9.26 -4.00
C ALA A 105 5.10 -10.24 -3.34
N HIS A 106 6.19 -9.70 -2.80
CA HIS A 106 7.00 -10.44 -1.85
C HIS A 106 6.26 -10.56 -0.51
N ARG A 107 5.56 -9.49 -0.10
CA ARG A 107 4.78 -9.44 1.14
C ARG A 107 3.65 -8.43 1.02
N VAL A 108 2.49 -8.75 1.56
CA VAL A 108 1.31 -7.87 1.67
C VAL A 108 1.06 -7.57 3.13
N VAL A 109 1.22 -6.31 3.51
CA VAL A 109 0.96 -5.81 4.86
C VAL A 109 -0.32 -4.97 4.83
N TRP A 110 -1.27 -5.28 5.70
CA TRP A 110 -2.48 -4.49 5.87
C TRP A 110 -2.42 -3.73 7.19
N ALA A 111 -2.33 -2.41 7.12
CA ALA A 111 -2.39 -1.52 8.26
C ALA A 111 -3.82 -0.99 8.42
N ASN A 112 -4.49 -1.35 9.52
CA ASN A 112 -5.87 -0.92 9.76
C ASN A 112 -5.93 0.15 10.85
N PRO A 113 -6.35 1.39 10.52
CA PRO A 113 -6.38 2.50 11.47
C PRO A 113 -7.40 2.31 12.60
N ARG A 114 -8.35 1.37 12.48
CA ARG A 114 -9.34 1.07 13.52
C ARG A 114 -8.93 -0.05 14.48
N LYS A 115 -7.83 -0.76 14.21
CA LYS A 115 -7.47 -2.01 14.90
C LYS A 115 -7.22 -1.86 16.42
N ALA A 116 -6.71 -0.75 16.94
CA ALA A 116 -6.50 -0.64 18.40
C ALA A 116 -7.74 -0.31 19.22
N ARG A 117 -8.92 -0.19 18.60
CA ARG A 117 -10.13 -0.02 19.41
C ARG A 117 -10.41 -1.32 20.16
N PRO A 118 -10.54 -1.30 21.51
CA PRO A 118 -10.91 -2.49 22.27
C PRO A 118 -12.18 -3.13 21.69
N GLY A 119 -12.14 -4.45 21.47
CA GLY A 119 -13.27 -5.18 20.87
C GLY A 119 -13.39 -5.06 19.35
N TYR A 120 -12.39 -4.54 18.64
CA TYR A 120 -12.40 -4.50 17.17
C TYR A 120 -12.45 -5.92 16.58
N ALA A 121 -13.48 -6.18 15.76
CA ALA A 121 -13.57 -7.34 14.89
C ALA A 121 -13.62 -6.88 13.42
N PRO A 122 -12.92 -7.56 12.49
CA PRO A 122 -12.87 -7.21 11.08
C PRO A 122 -14.16 -7.63 10.35
N MET A 123 -15.30 -7.07 10.74
CA MET A 123 -16.63 -7.45 10.24
C MET A 123 -16.98 -6.82 8.89
N ALA A 124 -16.20 -5.85 8.41
CA ALA A 124 -16.41 -5.27 7.09
C ALA A 124 -16.16 -6.36 6.03
N GLY A 125 -17.11 -6.53 5.09
CA GLY A 125 -17.03 -7.57 4.06
C GLY A 125 -15.74 -7.50 3.24
N GLY A 126 -15.24 -6.29 2.98
CA GLY A 126 -13.96 -6.10 2.30
C GLY A 126 -12.76 -6.59 3.11
N MET A 127 -12.75 -6.31 4.42
CA MET A 127 -11.70 -6.80 5.32
C MET A 127 -11.70 -8.33 5.38
N ALA A 128 -12.87 -8.95 5.55
CA ALA A 128 -13.01 -10.41 5.57
C ALA A 128 -12.52 -11.06 4.27
N ALA A 129 -12.81 -10.44 3.12
CA ALA A 129 -12.34 -10.88 1.81
C ALA A 129 -10.82 -10.73 1.60
N ALA A 130 -10.21 -9.72 2.21
CA ALA A 130 -8.79 -9.42 2.07
C ALA A 130 -7.90 -10.25 3.00
N LEU A 131 -8.35 -10.51 4.23
CA LEU A 131 -7.58 -11.16 5.30
C LEU A 131 -6.86 -12.46 4.90
N PRO A 132 -7.47 -13.40 4.14
CA PRO A 132 -6.80 -14.64 3.74
C PRO A 132 -5.58 -14.45 2.82
N HIS A 133 -5.33 -13.23 2.36
CA HIS A 133 -4.28 -12.89 1.39
C HIS A 133 -3.32 -11.82 1.92
N VAL A 134 -3.35 -11.57 3.23
CA VAL A 134 -2.48 -10.62 3.93
C VAL A 134 -1.46 -11.41 4.76
N ASP A 135 -0.17 -11.07 4.61
CA ASP A 135 0.91 -11.70 5.35
C ASP A 135 1.08 -11.11 6.76
N ALA A 136 0.74 -9.84 6.95
CA ALA A 136 0.77 -9.18 8.25
C ALA A 136 -0.37 -8.17 8.39
N PHE A 137 -1.15 -8.30 9.48
CA PHE A 137 -2.23 -7.38 9.82
C PHE A 137 -1.84 -6.54 11.03
N VAL A 138 -1.59 -5.24 10.84
CA VAL A 138 -1.05 -4.34 11.87
C VAL A 138 -1.99 -3.17 12.16
N GLU A 139 -1.74 -2.48 13.27
CA GLU A 139 -2.44 -1.26 13.61
C GLU A 139 -2.00 -0.10 12.71
N GLY A 140 -2.93 0.75 12.28
CA GLY A 140 -2.64 1.84 11.33
C GLY A 140 -2.60 3.25 11.92
N HIS A 141 -2.75 3.40 13.25
CA HIS A 141 -2.99 4.71 13.90
C HIS A 141 -1.89 5.17 14.86
N SER A 142 -0.83 4.39 15.10
CA SER A 142 0.29 4.82 15.93
C SER A 142 1.55 5.08 15.11
N LEU A 143 2.28 6.16 15.43
CA LEU A 143 3.60 6.43 14.86
C LEU A 143 4.53 5.22 15.03
N ALA A 144 4.41 4.50 16.17
CA ALA A 144 5.09 3.24 16.42
C ALA A 144 4.72 2.14 15.42
N ALA A 145 3.47 2.04 14.97
CA ALA A 145 3.07 1.08 13.94
C ALA A 145 3.56 1.50 12.54
N LEU A 146 3.66 2.79 12.26
CA LEU A 146 4.28 3.30 11.04
C LEU A 146 5.80 3.09 11.04
N GLU A 147 6.45 3.21 12.20
CA GLU A 147 7.88 2.91 12.42
C GLU A 147 8.16 1.41 12.32
N HIS A 148 7.30 0.56 12.91
CA HIS A 148 7.35 -0.89 12.79
C HIS A 148 7.10 -1.32 11.34
N LEU A 149 6.11 -0.73 10.66
CA LEU A 149 5.88 -0.91 9.23
C LEU A 149 7.13 -0.51 8.42
N ALA A 150 7.77 0.61 8.75
CA ALA A 150 9.00 1.03 8.10
C ALA A 150 10.15 0.06 8.38
N ALA A 151 10.20 -0.56 9.57
CA ALA A 151 11.16 -1.61 9.90
C ALA A 151 10.90 -2.90 9.11
N VAL A 152 9.64 -3.34 9.00
CA VAL A 152 9.21 -4.48 8.16
C VAL A 152 9.54 -4.25 6.69
N VAL A 153 9.23 -3.07 6.15
CA VAL A 153 9.57 -2.69 4.76
C VAL A 153 11.09 -2.64 4.53
N ARG A 154 11.88 -2.29 5.55
CA ARG A 154 13.35 -2.33 5.51
C ARG A 154 13.93 -3.74 5.69
N GLY A 155 13.10 -4.76 5.97
CA GLY A 155 13.55 -6.11 6.29
C GLY A 155 14.26 -6.22 7.65
N ALA A 156 13.95 -5.33 8.59
CA ALA A 156 14.64 -5.21 9.87
C ALA A 156 13.95 -5.98 11.02
N VAL A 157 12.81 -6.61 10.78
CA VAL A 157 12.13 -7.44 11.78
C VAL A 157 11.68 -8.74 11.12
N ASP A 158 12.56 -9.73 11.20
CA ASP A 158 12.19 -11.15 11.16
C ASP A 158 12.36 -11.67 12.59
N ALA A 159 11.23 -11.91 13.27
CA ALA A 159 11.10 -12.71 14.48
C ALA A 159 9.63 -13.10 14.66
#